data_AF-A0A7X0GF64-F1
#
_entry.id   AF-A0A7X0GF64-F1
#
_cell.length_a   1.000
_cell.length_b   1.000
_cell.length_c   1.000
_cell.angle_alpha   90.00
_cell.angle_beta   90.00
_cell.angle_gamma   90.00
#
_symmetry.space_group_name_H-M   'P 1'
#
loop_
_entity.id
_entity.type
_entity.pdbx_description
1 polymer ?
#
loop_
_entity_poly.entity_id
_entity_poly.type
_entity_poly.pdbx_seq_one_letter_code
_entity_poly.pdbx_strand_id
1 'polypeptide(L)'
;MIVWLNGTHGAGKTTTSALVQQLLPDARVFDAEKVGEVLMDIKPGLPATDNFQHWEPWWTLVVETARRVLEYTGGTLVGTVSGLQFGDLRPSCGDQFAVEVGMAP
;
A
#
# COMPACT_ATOMS: atom_id res chain seq x y z
N MET A 1 -9.26 -10.37 1.98
CA MET A 1 -8.08 -10.30 2.87
C MET A 1 -7.09 -9.31 2.28
N ILE A 2 -6.40 -8.50 3.10
CA ILE A 2 -5.32 -7.64 2.61
C ILE A 2 -3.99 -8.14 3.18
N VAL A 3 -2.98 -8.31 2.31
CA VAL A 3 -1.61 -8.64 2.69
C VAL A 3 -0.74 -7.44 2.38
N TRP A 4 -0.11 -6.85 3.39
CA TRP A 4 0.80 -5.72 3.21
C TRP A 4 2.25 -6.20 3.18
N LEU A 5 2.92 -5.96 2.07
CA LEU A 5 4.36 -6.16 1.91
C LEU A 5 5.07 -4.84 2.19
N ASN A 6 5.72 -4.77 3.34
CA ASN A 6 6.52 -3.62 3.74
C ASN A 6 8.01 -3.93 3.58
N GLY A 7 8.75 -3.04 2.97
CA GLY A 7 10.20 -3.17 2.81
C GLY A 7 10.81 -1.87 2.34
N THR A 8 12.13 -1.74 2.49
CA THR A 8 12.88 -0.62 1.94
C THR A 8 12.81 -0.60 0.41
N HIS A 9 13.15 0.53 -0.21
CA HIS A 9 13.29 0.59 -1.66
C HIS A 9 14.37 -0.41 -2.11
N GLY A 10 14.07 -1.22 -3.13
CA GLY A 10 14.97 -2.28 -3.59
C GLY A 10 14.88 -3.61 -2.82
N ALA A 11 14.11 -3.72 -1.73
CA ALA A 11 13.96 -4.97 -0.95
C ALA A 11 13.20 -6.11 -1.69
N GLY A 12 12.91 -5.97 -2.98
CA GLY A 12 12.24 -7.02 -3.76
C GLY A 12 10.71 -7.07 -3.63
N LYS A 13 10.05 -6.03 -3.11
CA LYS A 13 8.57 -5.97 -2.94
C LYS A 13 7.80 -6.36 -4.20
N THR A 14 8.19 -5.79 -5.35
CA THR A 14 7.55 -6.08 -6.65
C THR A 14 7.70 -7.54 -7.06
N THR A 15 8.87 -8.13 -6.83
CA THR A 15 9.12 -9.55 -7.10
C THR A 15 8.29 -10.43 -6.17
N THR A 16 8.28 -10.12 -4.88
CA THR A 16 7.53 -10.87 -3.87
C THR A 16 6.03 -10.76 -4.08
N SER A 17 5.50 -9.57 -4.42
CA SER A 17 4.07 -9.41 -4.72
C SER A 17 3.64 -10.25 -5.92
N ALA A 18 4.49 -10.37 -6.94
CA ALA A 18 4.22 -11.22 -8.09
C ALA A 18 4.20 -12.72 -7.73
N LEU A 19 5.10 -13.15 -6.84
CA LEU A 19 5.11 -14.53 -6.34
C LEU A 19 3.89 -14.83 -5.46
N VAL A 20 3.54 -13.93 -4.54
CA VAL A 20 2.34 -14.06 -3.70
C VAL A 20 1.08 -14.14 -4.56
N GLN A 21 1.00 -13.33 -5.62
CA GLN A 21 -0.11 -13.37 -6.57
C GLN A 21 -0.26 -14.74 -7.26
N GLN A 22 0.84 -15.42 -7.57
CA GLN A 22 0.80 -16.77 -8.17
C GLN A 22 0.38 -17.86 -7.17
N LEU A 23 0.63 -17.65 -5.89
CA LEU A 23 0.37 -18.63 -4.83
C LEU A 23 -1.06 -18.54 -4.27
N LEU A 24 -1.68 -17.37 -4.35
CA LEU A 24 -3.00 -17.10 -3.78
C LEU A 24 -4.06 -16.99 -4.88
N PRO A 25 -5.15 -17.77 -4.82
CA PRO A 25 -6.24 -17.66 -5.80
C PRO A 25 -6.88 -16.27 -5.73
N ASP A 26 -7.20 -15.73 -6.91
CA ASP A 26 -7.83 -14.41 -7.09
C ASP A 26 -7.05 -13.24 -6.47
N ALA A 27 -5.75 -13.40 -6.27
CA ALA A 27 -4.90 -12.36 -5.71
C ALA A 27 -4.63 -11.23 -6.72
N ARG A 28 -4.69 -9.99 -6.24
CA ARG A 28 -4.39 -8.78 -7.00
C ARG A 28 -3.28 -8.00 -6.30
N VAL A 29 -2.44 -7.32 -7.07
CA VAL A 29 -1.39 -6.46 -6.52
C VAL A 29 -1.87 -5.00 -6.58
N PHE A 30 -1.67 -4.29 -5.47
CA PHE A 30 -1.92 -2.86 -5.34
C PHE A 30 -0.63 -2.16 -4.92
N ASP A 31 -0.20 -1.19 -5.72
CA ASP A 31 0.99 -0.41 -5.44
C ASP A 31 0.61 0.95 -4.83
N ALA A 32 0.92 1.14 -3.55
CA ALA A 32 0.60 2.37 -2.81
C ALA A 32 1.34 3.59 -3.36
N GLU A 33 2.47 3.42 -4.07
CA GLU A 33 3.20 4.51 -4.70
C GLU A 33 2.35 5.22 -5.76
N LYS A 34 1.41 4.50 -6.41
CA LYS A 34 0.48 5.08 -7.40
C LYS A 34 -0.47 6.11 -6.82
N VAL A 35 -0.84 5.99 -5.55
CA VAL A 35 -1.62 7.03 -4.86
C VAL A 35 -0.76 8.29 -4.67
N GLY A 36 0.53 8.11 -4.38
CA GLY A 36 1.50 9.21 -4.27
C GLY A 36 1.67 9.95 -5.60
N GLU A 37 1.80 9.22 -6.70
CA GLU A 37 1.87 9.79 -8.06
C GLU A 37 0.67 10.69 -8.36
N VAL A 38 -0.55 10.23 -8.07
CA VAL A 38 -1.77 11.02 -8.25
C VAL A 38 -1.75 12.32 -7.42
N LEU A 39 -1.29 12.27 -6.17
CA LEU A 39 -1.20 13.45 -5.31
C LEU A 39 -0.15 14.46 -5.81
N MET A 40 0.98 13.98 -6.34
CA MET A 40 2.04 14.83 -6.91
C MET A 40 1.56 15.59 -8.16
N ASP A 41 0.62 15.02 -8.90
CA ASP A 41 0.07 15.61 -10.12
C ASP A 41 -0.98 16.70 -9.88
N ILE A 42 -1.52 16.83 -8.65
CA ILE A 42 -2.51 17.87 -8.33
C ILE A 42 -1.95 19.28 -8.56
N LYS A 43 -2.79 20.16 -9.13
CA LYS A 43 -2.48 21.58 -9.36
C LYS A 43 -3.59 22.51 -8.84
N PRO A 44 -3.25 23.58 -8.11
CA PRO A 44 -1.91 23.92 -7.60
C PRO A 44 -1.36 22.83 -6.67
N GLY A 45 -0.04 22.70 -6.60
CA GLY A 45 0.61 21.62 -5.85
C GLY A 45 0.22 21.64 -4.37
N LEU A 46 0.21 20.46 -3.76
CA LEU A 46 0.07 20.31 -2.32
C LEU A 46 1.23 20.98 -1.57
N PRO A 47 1.09 21.27 -0.26
CA PRO A 47 2.17 21.84 0.55
C PRO A 47 3.48 21.07 0.38
N ALA A 48 4.59 21.81 0.31
CA ALA A 48 5.92 21.22 0.12
C ALA A 48 6.24 20.24 1.26
N THR A 49 6.79 19.10 0.88
CA THR A 49 7.25 18.05 1.77
C THR A 49 8.47 17.37 1.15
N ASP A 50 9.27 16.69 1.95
CA ASP A 50 10.41 15.86 1.55
C ASP A 50 9.98 14.53 0.91
N ASN A 51 8.79 14.02 1.22
CA ASN A 51 8.25 12.79 0.65
C ASN A 51 6.72 12.84 0.53
N PHE A 52 6.15 12.35 -0.58
CA PHE A 52 4.69 12.27 -0.78
C PHE A 52 3.97 11.49 0.33
N GLN A 53 4.68 10.58 1.02
CA GLN A 53 4.15 9.79 2.14
C GLN A 53 3.84 10.64 3.38
N HIS A 54 4.41 11.85 3.47
CA HIS A 54 4.17 12.76 4.59
C HIS A 54 2.95 13.66 4.37
N TRP A 55 2.30 13.59 3.21
CA TRP A 55 0.98 14.19 3.06
C TRP A 55 -0.04 13.36 3.83
N GLU A 56 -0.69 13.99 4.81
CA GLU A 56 -1.79 13.41 5.57
C GLU A 56 -2.85 12.66 4.72
N PRO A 57 -3.29 13.15 3.54
CA PRO A 57 -4.24 12.40 2.72
C PRO A 57 -3.68 11.12 2.09
N TRP A 58 -2.36 10.95 1.96
CA TRP A 58 -1.77 9.80 1.27
C TRP A 58 -2.14 8.48 1.95
N TRP A 59 -1.94 8.37 3.26
CA TRP A 59 -2.28 7.16 4.02
C TRP A 59 -3.77 6.83 3.95
N THR A 60 -4.62 7.83 4.18
CA THR A 60 -6.08 7.67 4.11
C THR A 60 -6.52 7.17 2.74
N LEU A 61 -5.98 7.74 1.66
CA LEU A 61 -6.31 7.33 0.30
C LEU A 61 -5.79 5.93 -0.04
N VAL A 62 -4.60 5.56 0.41
CA VAL A 62 -4.03 4.21 0.24
C VAL A 62 -4.95 3.16 0.86
N VAL A 63 -5.33 3.35 2.13
CA VAL A 63 -6.22 2.42 2.84
C VAL A 63 -7.60 2.37 2.20
N GLU A 64 -8.20 3.53 1.92
CA GLU A 64 -9.56 3.59 1.38
C GLU A 64 -9.65 3.02 -0.04
N THR A 65 -8.62 3.22 -0.87
CA THR A 65 -8.49 2.63 -2.20
C THR A 65 -8.38 1.11 -2.10
N ALA A 66 -7.46 0.60 -1.27
CA ALA A 66 -7.28 -0.83 -1.06
C ALA A 66 -8.58 -1.49 -0.59
N ARG A 67 -9.29 -0.88 0.36
CA ARG A 67 -10.58 -1.35 0.87
C ARG A 67 -11.63 -1.46 -0.23
N ARG A 68 -11.82 -0.39 -1.02
CA ARG A 68 -12.81 -0.35 -2.10
C ARG A 68 -12.50 -1.35 -3.22
N VAL A 69 -11.23 -1.51 -3.57
CA VAL A 69 -10.80 -2.52 -4.55
C VAL A 69 -11.09 -3.93 -4.03
N LEU A 70 -10.78 -4.23 -2.76
CA LEU A 70 -11.06 -5.53 -2.17
C LEU A 70 -12.57 -5.80 -2.07
N GLU A 71 -13.37 -4.81 -1.69
CA GLU A 71 -14.84 -4.94 -1.64
C GLU A 71 -15.44 -5.20 -3.02
N TYR A 72 -14.91 -4.56 -4.06
CA TYR A 72 -15.37 -4.76 -5.42
C TYR A 72 -14.94 -6.10 -6.02
N THR A 73 -13.72 -6.56 -5.72
CA THR A 73 -13.13 -7.72 -6.40
C THR A 73 -13.21 -9.03 -5.60
N GLY A 74 -13.43 -8.96 -4.28
CA GLY A 74 -13.30 -10.09 -3.38
C GLY A 74 -11.85 -10.63 -3.31
N GLY A 75 -11.70 -11.83 -2.75
CA GLY A 75 -10.42 -12.55 -2.74
C GLY A 75 -9.34 -11.90 -1.86
N THR A 76 -8.14 -11.77 -2.42
CA THR A 76 -6.95 -11.24 -1.73
C THR A 76 -6.37 -10.03 -2.47
N LEU A 77 -6.04 -8.99 -1.72
CA LEU A 77 -5.31 -7.85 -2.22
C LEU A 77 -3.93 -7.79 -1.56
N VAL A 78 -2.88 -7.75 -2.36
CA VAL A 78 -1.48 -7.64 -1.92
C VAL A 78 -1.03 -6.20 -2.13
N GLY A 79 -0.96 -5.43 -1.04
CA GLY A 79 -0.50 -4.04 -1.05
C GLY A 79 1.01 -3.96 -0.88
N THR A 80 1.71 -3.18 -1.71
CA THR A 80 3.13 -2.88 -1.52
C THR A 80 3.31 -1.47 -0.97
N VAL A 81 4.14 -1.33 0.07
CA VAL A 81 4.50 -0.02 0.65
C VAL A 81 6.01 0.10 0.81
N SER A 82 6.57 1.24 0.41
CA SER A 82 8.01 1.53 0.51
C SER A 82 8.28 2.46 1.69
N GLY A 83 8.82 1.94 2.79
CA GLY A 83 9.26 2.76 3.94
C GLY A 83 8.89 2.17 5.30
N LEU A 84 9.71 2.43 6.32
CA LEU A 84 9.57 1.86 7.68
C LEU A 84 8.47 2.53 8.55
N GLN A 85 7.57 3.35 7.99
CA GLN A 85 6.60 4.15 8.76
C GLN A 85 5.23 3.44 8.95
N PHE A 86 5.24 2.14 9.24
CA PHE A 86 3.99 1.35 9.40
C PHE A 86 3.13 1.76 10.61
N GLY A 87 3.67 2.56 11.54
CA GLY A 87 2.93 3.10 12.68
C GLY A 87 1.64 3.83 12.29
N ASP A 88 1.59 4.38 11.07
CA ASP A 88 0.46 5.16 10.56
C ASP A 88 -0.66 4.31 9.91
N LEU A 89 -0.38 3.04 9.55
CA LEU A 89 -1.37 2.12 8.95
C LEU A 89 -2.27 1.45 10.00
N ARG A 90 -1.76 1.22 11.21
CA ARG A 90 -2.49 0.52 12.28
C ARG A 90 -3.76 1.26 12.77
N PRO A 91 -3.75 2.59 12.98
CA PRO A 91 -4.96 3.31 13.38
C PRO A 91 -6.03 3.36 12.29
N SER A 92 -5.61 3.34 11.01
CA SER A 92 -6.47 3.59 9.85
C SER A 92 -7.01 2.30 9.20
N CYS A 93 -6.37 1.14 9.41
CA CYS A 93 -6.86 -0.15 8.90
C CYS A 93 -7.96 -0.81 9.76
N GLY A 94 -8.14 -0.40 11.03
CA GLY A 94 -9.11 -1.01 11.95
C GLY A 94 -8.91 -2.52 12.16
N ASP A 95 -9.96 -3.25 12.55
CA ASP A 95 -9.97 -4.73 12.70
C ASP A 95 -9.92 -5.49 11.35
N GLN A 96 -9.67 -4.82 10.22
CA GLN A 96 -9.64 -5.49 8.93
C GLN A 96 -8.38 -6.35 8.82
N PHE A 97 -8.59 -7.64 8.56
CA PHE A 97 -7.58 -8.70 8.40
C PHE A 97 -6.43 -8.29 7.48
N ALA A 98 -5.43 -7.65 8.08
CA ALA A 98 -4.18 -7.22 7.49
C ALA A 98 -3.08 -8.15 8.00
N VAL A 99 -2.48 -8.93 7.10
CA VAL A 99 -1.25 -9.67 7.41
C VAL A 99 -0.07 -8.82 6.94
N GLU A 100 0.80 -8.45 7.87
CA GLU A 100 2.03 -7.71 7.59
C GLU A 100 3.17 -8.69 7.34
N VAL A 101 3.88 -8.51 6.23
CA VAL A 101 5.13 -9.21 5.95
C VAL A 101 6.22 -8.15 5.81
N GLY A 102 7.07 -8.06 6.83
CA GLY A 102 8.29 -7.27 6.78
C GLY A 102 9.34 -7.95 5.92
N MET A 103 9.85 -7.22 4.92
CA MET A 103 10.92 -7.67 4.03
C MET A 103 12.24 -7.12 4.55
N ALA A 104 13.11 -8.03 5.00
CA ALA A 104 14.49 -7.70 5.33
C ALA A 104 15.26 -7.32 4.04
N PRO A 105 16.29 -6.44 4.15
CA PRO A 105 17.19 -6.15 3.03
C PRO A 105 17.97 -7.38 2.56
#